data_AF-A9DPV9-F1
#
_entry.id   AF-A9DPV9-F1
#
_cell.length_a   1.000
_cell.length_b   1.000
_cell.length_c   1.000
_cell.angle_alpha   90.00
_cell.angle_beta   90.00
_cell.angle_gamma   90.00
#
_symmetry.space_group_name_H-M   'P 1'
#
loop_
_entity.id
_entity.type
_entity.pdbx_description
1 polymer ?
#
loop_
_entity_poly.entity_id
_entity_poly.type
_entity_poly.pdbx_seq_one_letter_code
_entity_poly.pdbx_strand_id
1 'polypeptide(L)' 'MSTQSITCPNCGKGTINFTVEDLLQGKSFKCNICDVSIALGSHKDKVGETLKKFERLK' A
#
# COMPACT_ATOMS: atom_id res chain seq x y z
N MET A 1 1.44 14.71 -16.17
CA MET A 1 1.09 13.55 -15.33
C MET A 1 2.09 13.49 -14.19
N SER A 2 1.64 13.59 -12.94
CA SER A 2 2.53 13.67 -11.78
C SER A 2 2.88 12.28 -11.28
N THR A 3 4.03 11.75 -11.69
CA THR A 3 4.56 10.48 -11.20
C THR A 3 5.13 10.68 -9.80
N GLN A 4 4.76 9.80 -8.88
CA GLN A 4 5.27 9.76 -7.51
C GLN A 4 6.18 8.55 -7.33
N SER A 5 7.15 8.66 -6.44
CA SER A 5 8.09 7.57 -6.14
C SER A 5 8.23 7.40 -4.64
N ILE A 6 8.26 6.15 -4.19
CA ILE A 6 8.52 5.80 -2.80
C ILE A 6 9.63 4.77 -2.70
N THR A 7 10.35 4.80 -1.59
CA THR A 7 11.29 3.73 -1.26
C THR A 7 10.51 2.48 -0.84
N CYS A 8 10.94 1.32 -1.32
CA CYS A 8 10.31 0.04 -1.02
C CYS A 8 10.41 -0.25 0.48
N PRO A 9 9.28 -0.42 1.18
CA PRO A 9 9.27 -0.67 2.63
C PRO A 9 9.81 -2.05 2.99
N ASN A 10 9.95 -2.97 2.03
CA ASN A 10 10.47 -4.31 2.28
C ASN A 10 12.01 -4.31 2.32
N CYS A 11 12.66 -3.79 1.28
CA CYS A 11 14.12 -3.87 1.16
C CYS A 11 14.85 -2.55 1.46
N GLY A 12 14.13 -1.43 1.56
CA GLY A 12 14.69 -0.10 1.82
C GLY A 12 15.59 0.46 0.73
N LYS A 13 15.83 -0.30 -0.36
CA LYS A 13 16.76 0.06 -1.45
C LYS A 13 16.07 0.26 -2.80
N GLY A 14 15.00 -0.49 -3.07
CA GLY A 14 14.30 -0.35 -4.34
C GLY A 14 13.36 0.83 -4.35
N THR A 15 13.25 1.50 -5.50
CA THR A 15 12.30 2.59 -5.72
C THR A 15 11.08 2.06 -6.45
N ILE A 16 9.91 2.42 -5.97
CA ILE A 16 8.62 2.07 -6.56
C ILE A 16 8.04 3.35 -7.13
N ASN A 17 7.90 3.40 -8.45
CA ASN A 17 7.29 4.52 -9.14
C ASN A 17 5.83 4.19 -9.44
N PHE A 18 4.94 5.13 -9.16
CA PHE A 18 3.52 4.99 -9.43
C PHE A 18 2.89 6.32 -9.81
N THR A 19 1.77 6.27 -10.52
CA THR A 19 0.93 7.44 -10.73
C THR A 19 -0.26 7.42 -9.78
N VAL A 20 -0.86 8.60 -9.54
CA VAL A 20 -2.10 8.71 -8.77
C VAL A 20 -3.23 7.91 -9.43
N GLU A 21 -3.23 7.82 -10.76
CA GLU A 21 -4.20 7.02 -11.52
C GLU A 21 -4.02 5.52 -11.28
N ASP A 22 -2.79 5.01 -11.26
CA ASP A 22 -2.53 3.60 -10.94
C ASP A 22 -2.94 3.26 -9.49
N LEU A 23 -2.78 4.23 -8.58
CA LEU A 23 -3.25 4.15 -7.19
C LEU A 23 -4.77 4.05 -7.10
N LEU A 24 -5.49 4.93 -7.82
CA LEU A 24 -6.95 4.95 -7.90
C LEU A 24 -7.50 3.68 -8.56
N GLN A 25 -6.77 3.12 -9.52
CA GLN A 25 -7.10 1.84 -10.16
C GLN A 25 -6.77 0.62 -9.30
N GLY A 26 -6.10 0.79 -8.15
CA GLY A 26 -5.72 -0.32 -7.28
C GLY A 26 -4.68 -1.27 -7.90
N LYS A 27 -3.82 -0.75 -8.78
CA LYS A 27 -2.79 -1.58 -9.42
C LYS A 27 -1.72 -2.02 -8.42
N SER A 28 -1.10 -3.15 -8.74
CA SER A 28 0.04 -3.69 -8.03
C SER A 28 1.35 -3.10 -8.56
N PHE A 29 2.19 -2.61 -7.67
CA PHE A 29 3.50 -2.03 -7.98
C PHE A 29 4.61 -3.00 -7.59
N LYS A 30 5.51 -3.32 -8.53
CA LYS A 30 6.66 -4.18 -8.25
C LYS A 30 7.89 -3.34 -7.89
N CYS A 31 8.61 -3.79 -6.86
CA CYS A 31 9.93 -3.28 -6.55
C CYS A 31 10.98 -3.91 -7.46
N ASN A 32 11.78 -3.10 -8.15
CA ASN A 32 12.80 -3.56 -9.09
C ASN A 32 14.02 -4.24 -8.41
N ILE A 33 14.12 -4.20 -7.08
CA ILE A 33 15.28 -4.76 -6.35
C ILE A 33 14.94 -6.10 -5.69
N CYS A 34 13.79 -6.20 -5.02
CA CYS A 34 13.42 -7.40 -4.29
C CYS A 34 12.29 -8.21 -4.95
N ASP A 35 11.83 -7.80 -6.15
CA ASP A 35 10.68 -8.36 -6.89
C ASP A 35 9.36 -8.39 -6.09
N VAL A 36 9.32 -7.70 -4.94
CA VAL A 36 8.13 -7.64 -4.09
C VAL A 36 7.05 -6.83 -4.80
N SER A 37 5.88 -7.43 -4.89
CA SER A 37 4.68 -6.81 -5.42
C SER A 37 3.88 -6.19 -4.28
N ILE A 38 3.73 -4.86 -4.29
CA ILE A 38 2.92 -4.11 -3.35
C ILE A 38 1.64 -3.72 -4.07
N ALA A 39 0.54 -4.35 -3.69
CA ALA A 39 -0.77 -3.91 -4.10
C ALA A 39 -1.38 -3.07 -2.98
N LEU A 40 -2.05 -1.98 -3.35
CA LEU A 40 -3.05 -1.38 -2.48
C LEU A 40 -4.25 -2.32 -2.48
N GLY A 41 -4.11 -3.45 -1.79
CA GLY A 41 -5.23 -4.33 -1.56
C GLY A 41 -6.34 -3.53 -0.92
N SER A 42 -7.58 -3.81 -1.32
CA SER A 42 -8.81 -3.37 -0.67
C SER A 42 -8.84 -3.90 0.77
N HIS A 43 -7.96 -3.40 1.64
CA HIS A 43 -7.90 -3.73 3.06
C HIS A 43 -9.01 -2.94 3.75
N LYS A 44 -10.27 -3.30 3.46
CA LYS A 44 -11.42 -2.89 4.29
C LYS A 44 -11.40 -3.58 5.66
N ASP A 45 -10.51 -4.56 5.87
CA ASP A 45 -10.72 -5.56 6.93
C ASP A 45 -9.87 -5.38 8.21
N LYS A 46 -8.98 -4.39 8.33
CA LYS A 46 -8.23 -4.16 9.59
C LYS A 46 -8.57 -2.88 10.36
N VAL A 47 -9.09 -1.86 9.68
CA VAL A 47 -9.57 -0.64 10.35
C VAL A 47 -10.89 -0.93 11.08
N GLY A 48 -11.80 -1.69 10.44
CA GLY A 48 -13.08 -2.10 11.05
C GLY A 48 -12.94 -2.99 12.28
N GLU A 49 -11.99 -3.94 12.29
CA GLU A 49 -11.76 -4.82 13.45
C GLU A 49 -11.17 -4.06 14.64
N THR A 50 -10.29 -3.09 14.37
CA THR A 50 -9.70 -2.23 15.41
C THR A 50 -10.77 -1.34 16.05
N LEU A 51 -11.66 -0.72 15.27
CA LEU A 51 -12.78 0.10 15.78
C LEU A 51 -13.73 -0.70 16.69
N LYS A 52 -14.09 -1.94 16.32
CA LYS A 52 -14.97 -2.80 17.15
C LYS A 52 -14.37 -3.18 18.50
N LYS A 53 -13.04 -3.17 18.64
CA LYS A 53 -12.36 -3.53 19.90
C LYS A 53 -12.39 -2.39 20.92
N PHE A 54 -12.54 -1.14 20.49
CA PHE A 54 -12.67 0.02 21.38
C PHE A 54 -14.08 0.19 21.97
N GLU A 55 -15.14 -0.28 21.30
CA GLU A 55 -16.52 -0.22 21.84
C GLU A 55 -16.82 -1.24 22.94
N ARG A 56 -16.06 -2.35 23.03
CA ARG A 56 -16.22 -3.37 24.08
C ARG A 56 -15.53 -3.03 25.41
N LEU A 57 -14.91 -1.86 25.51
CA LEU A 57 -14.24 -1.36 26.72
C LEU A 57 -15.08 -0.29 27.47
N LYS A 58 -16.35 -0.11 27.10
CA LYS A 58 -17.31 0.73 27.83
C LYS A 58 -18.05 -0.06 28.91
#